data_AF-D0MQF4-F1
#
_entry.id   AF-D0MQF4-F1
#
_cell.length_a   1.000
_cell.length_b   1.000
_cell.length_c   1.000
_cell.angle_alpha   90.00
_cell.angle_beta   90.00
_cell.angle_gamma   90.00
#
_symmetry.space_group_name_H-M   'P 1'
#
loop_
_entity.id
_entity.type
_entity.pdbx_description
1 polymer ?
#
loop_
_entity_poly.entity_id
_entity_poly.type
_entity_poly.pdbx_seq_one_letter_code
_entity_poly.pdbx_strand_id
1 'polypeptide(L)'
;MLRDFNLVRVLKRTDTELALLGNFKSDNHKKAAVLIIQTAAMDTGTLDRLLTGMSLHEILINDIYSTFHGDVSRDVKPYKVNLIYPATERHVRKHTDQNFHMVVETKEAYRKITKPFIDNIPVENIEWVYNILDHKSETERIIYEDTHHRNGFVLLPDFKWSDPSKLESLYCLAIVHDRSLRSLRDLTGSHLKLLRSIRNASLEVLNVKFGVDPSSIRMYLHYQPTYYHLHVHFSHVKMNQGTFSGKAVLLEDVIYNLSVNSDHYKNATLSFVVGEMQHKQLFELFREKHII
;
A
#
# COMPACT_ATOMS: atom_id res chain seq x y z
N MET A 1 -15.93 -17.63 -24.97
CA MET A 1 -15.46 -16.29 -24.55
C MET A 1 -13.96 -16.09 -24.83
N LEU A 2 -13.03 -16.78 -24.14
CA LEU A 2 -11.58 -16.55 -24.38
C LEU A 2 -11.06 -16.94 -25.78
N ARG A 3 -11.70 -17.89 -26.47
CA ARG A 3 -11.38 -18.22 -27.88
C ARG A 3 -11.57 -17.02 -28.84
N ASP A 4 -12.44 -16.09 -28.45
CA ASP A 4 -12.73 -14.86 -29.20
C ASP A 4 -11.85 -13.67 -28.76
N PHE A 5 -11.04 -13.84 -27.71
CA PHE A 5 -10.15 -12.80 -27.21
C PHE A 5 -8.94 -12.67 -28.16
N ASN A 6 -8.73 -11.46 -28.65
CA ASN A 6 -7.56 -11.07 -29.40
C ASN A 6 -6.60 -10.30 -28.48
N LEU A 7 -5.45 -10.92 -28.19
CA LEU A 7 -4.41 -10.32 -27.36
C LEU A 7 -3.77 -9.14 -28.09
N VAL A 8 -3.65 -8.01 -27.41
CA VAL A 8 -2.90 -6.83 -27.88
C VAL A 8 -1.51 -6.81 -27.25
N ARG A 9 -1.42 -6.87 -25.91
CA ARG A 9 -0.15 -6.96 -25.18
C ARG A 9 -0.31 -7.48 -23.75
N VAL A 10 0.78 -7.97 -23.18
CA VAL A 10 0.87 -8.25 -21.74
C VAL A 10 0.95 -6.90 -20.99
N LEU A 11 0.15 -6.76 -19.94
CA LEU A 11 0.18 -5.60 -19.05
C LEU A 11 1.06 -5.85 -17.84
N LYS A 12 0.96 -7.02 -17.21
CA LYS A 12 1.73 -7.40 -16.02
C LYS A 12 1.94 -8.90 -15.97
N ARG A 13 3.11 -9.31 -15.47
CA ARG A 13 3.44 -10.71 -15.18
C ARG A 13 4.20 -10.80 -13.86
N THR A 14 3.66 -11.57 -12.93
CA THR A 14 4.33 -12.01 -11.70
C THR A 14 4.25 -13.54 -11.61
N ASP A 15 4.79 -14.13 -10.55
CA ASP A 15 4.68 -15.57 -10.31
C ASP A 15 3.23 -16.04 -10.10
N THR A 16 2.35 -15.14 -9.67
CA THR A 16 0.96 -15.46 -9.29
C THR A 16 -0.12 -14.73 -10.10
N GLU A 17 0.25 -13.81 -10.99
CA GLU A 17 -0.68 -13.00 -11.77
C GLU A 17 -0.17 -12.72 -13.19
N LEU A 18 -1.07 -12.86 -14.17
CA LEU A 18 -0.89 -12.43 -15.55
C LEU A 18 -2.06 -11.51 -15.94
N ALA A 19 -1.76 -10.25 -16.24
CA ALA A 19 -2.73 -9.29 -16.76
C ALA A 19 -2.47 -8.98 -18.23
N LEU A 20 -3.53 -9.00 -19.05
CA LEU A 20 -3.47 -8.90 -20.50
C LEU A 20 -4.42 -7.83 -20.99
N LEU A 21 -3.98 -7.04 -21.97
CA LEU A 21 -4.84 -6.13 -22.74
C LEU A 21 -5.20 -6.80 -24.05
N GLY A 22 -6.48 -6.75 -24.39
CA GLY A 22 -6.97 -7.25 -25.68
C GLY A 22 -8.27 -6.58 -26.09
N ASN A 23 -8.94 -7.20 -27.06
CA ASN A 23 -10.30 -6.91 -27.50
C ASN A 23 -10.97 -8.21 -27.96
N PHE A 24 -12.29 -8.19 -28.16
CA PHE A 24 -13.02 -9.35 -28.69
C PHE A 24 -13.11 -9.27 -30.21
N LYS A 25 -12.86 -10.39 -30.91
CA LYS A 25 -12.94 -10.43 -32.38
C LYS A 25 -14.37 -10.14 -32.84
N SER A 26 -15.36 -10.62 -32.09
CA SER A 26 -16.80 -10.36 -32.30
C SER A 26 -17.24 -8.91 -32.04
N ASP A 27 -16.44 -8.09 -31.35
CA ASP A 27 -16.77 -6.68 -31.15
C ASP A 27 -16.28 -5.82 -32.32
N ASN A 28 -17.23 -5.31 -33.10
CA ASN A 28 -16.97 -4.41 -34.22
C ASN A 28 -16.34 -3.08 -33.80
N HIS A 29 -16.56 -2.64 -32.55
CA HIS A 29 -15.99 -1.40 -32.02
C HIS A 29 -14.60 -1.58 -31.40
N LYS A 30 -14.09 -2.82 -31.34
CA LYS A 30 -12.77 -3.17 -30.76
C LYS A 30 -12.52 -2.54 -29.39
N LYS A 31 -13.54 -2.48 -28.54
CA LYS A 31 -13.43 -1.95 -27.18
C LYS A 31 -12.40 -2.74 -26.40
N ALA A 32 -11.62 -2.03 -25.59
CA ALA A 32 -10.56 -2.65 -24.79
C ALA A 32 -11.15 -3.64 -23.78
N ALA A 33 -10.41 -4.71 -23.52
CA ALA A 33 -10.68 -5.70 -22.49
C ALA A 33 -9.41 -5.93 -21.69
N VAL A 34 -9.52 -5.96 -20.36
CA VAL A 34 -8.42 -6.37 -19.47
C VAL A 34 -8.76 -7.73 -18.89
N LEU A 35 -7.93 -8.74 -19.20
CA LEU A 35 -8.06 -10.10 -18.70
C LEU A 35 -6.99 -10.35 -17.65
N ILE A 36 -7.39 -10.77 -16.46
CA ILE A 36 -6.49 -11.00 -15.32
C ILE A 36 -6.63 -12.47 -14.93
N ILE A 37 -5.52 -13.21 -14.97
CA ILE A 37 -5.42 -14.61 -14.58
C ILE A 37 -4.52 -14.68 -13.36
N GLN A 38 -5.02 -15.20 -12.25
CA GLN A 38 -4.30 -15.31 -10.99
C GLN A 38 -4.35 -16.73 -10.46
N THR A 39 -3.36 -17.14 -9.67
CA THR A 39 -3.46 -18.38 -8.88
C THR A 39 -4.66 -18.27 -7.93
N ALA A 40 -5.53 -19.29 -7.92
CA ALA A 40 -6.63 -19.37 -6.98
C ALA A 40 -6.13 -19.60 -5.55
N ALA A 41 -6.91 -19.18 -4.56
CA ALA A 41 -6.63 -19.53 -3.18
C ALA A 41 -6.75 -21.06 -3.01
N MET A 42 -5.84 -21.64 -2.23
CA MET A 42 -5.83 -23.07 -1.95
C MET A 42 -7.06 -23.44 -1.12
N ASP A 43 -7.88 -24.35 -1.64
CA ASP A 43 -9.04 -24.89 -0.92
C ASP A 43 -8.59 -26.06 -0.02
N THR A 44 -8.63 -25.84 1.29
CA THR A 44 -8.29 -26.87 2.27
C THR A 44 -9.37 -27.94 2.39
N GLY A 45 -10.59 -27.70 1.92
CA GLY A 45 -11.69 -28.66 1.96
C GLY A 45 -11.52 -29.84 0.99
N THR A 46 -10.63 -29.72 0.00
CA THR A 46 -10.38 -30.75 -1.03
C THR A 46 -8.94 -31.25 -1.05
N LEU A 47 -8.20 -31.08 0.05
CA LEU A 47 -6.75 -31.32 0.09
C LEU A 47 -6.39 -32.77 -0.26
N ASP A 48 -7.09 -33.75 0.29
CA ASP A 48 -6.80 -35.17 0.04
C ASP A 48 -6.90 -35.53 -1.45
N ARG A 49 -7.91 -34.98 -2.13
CA ARG A 49 -8.10 -35.18 -3.58
C ARG A 49 -7.01 -34.50 -4.38
N LEU A 50 -6.65 -33.27 -4.01
CA LEU A 50 -5.56 -32.53 -4.64
C LEU A 50 -4.24 -33.31 -4.53
N LEU A 51 -3.89 -33.77 -3.32
CA LEU A 51 -2.65 -34.50 -3.09
C LEU A 51 -2.61 -35.85 -3.83
N THR A 52 -3.73 -36.57 -3.86
CA THR A 52 -3.80 -37.87 -4.55
C THR A 52 -3.78 -37.72 -6.08
N GLY A 53 -4.38 -36.65 -6.61
CA GLY A 53 -4.48 -36.40 -8.05
C GLY A 53 -3.31 -35.64 -8.67
N MET A 54 -2.41 -35.09 -7.84
CA MET A 54 -1.29 -34.28 -8.33
C MET A 54 -0.15 -35.16 -8.83
N SER A 55 0.33 -34.88 -10.03
CA SER A 55 1.56 -35.48 -10.56
C SER A 55 2.72 -34.52 -10.35
N LEU A 56 3.86 -35.03 -9.85
CA LEU A 56 5.02 -34.21 -9.53
C LEU A 56 6.15 -34.45 -10.53
N HIS A 57 6.74 -33.36 -11.02
CA HIS A 57 7.93 -33.35 -11.87
C HIS A 57 9.08 -32.71 -11.09
N GLU A 58 10.13 -33.49 -10.84
CA GLU A 58 11.27 -33.05 -10.05
C GLU A 58 12.01 -31.87 -10.69
N ILE A 59 12.37 -30.88 -9.87
CA ILE A 59 13.23 -29.75 -10.25
C ILE A 59 14.57 -29.83 -9.52
N LEU A 60 14.53 -30.11 -8.23
CA LEU A 60 15.71 -30.13 -7.36
C LEU A 60 15.48 -31.12 -6.21
N ILE A 61 16.47 -31.95 -5.92
CA ILE A 61 16.57 -32.72 -4.68
C ILE A 61 17.90 -32.38 -4.02
N ASN A 62 17.85 -31.98 -2.75
CA ASN A 62 19.01 -31.74 -1.91
C ASN A 62 18.72 -32.19 -0.47
N ASP A 63 19.25 -33.36 -0.11
CA ASP A 63 19.01 -34.02 1.18
C ASP A 63 17.51 -34.15 1.48
N ILE A 64 17.00 -33.45 2.50
CA ILE A 64 15.58 -33.44 2.87
C ILE A 64 14.74 -32.38 2.14
N TYR A 65 15.35 -31.57 1.26
CA TYR A 65 14.67 -30.50 0.52
C TYR A 65 14.49 -30.88 -0.94
N SER A 66 13.23 -31.06 -1.35
CA SER A 66 12.88 -31.37 -2.73
C SER A 66 11.89 -30.35 -3.29
N THR A 67 12.11 -29.91 -4.53
CA THR A 67 11.24 -28.97 -5.26
C THR A 67 10.69 -29.66 -6.51
N PHE A 68 9.39 -29.52 -6.74
CA PHE A 68 8.68 -30.13 -7.86
C PHE A 68 7.79 -29.11 -8.57
N HIS A 69 7.54 -29.31 -9.87
CA HIS A 69 6.37 -28.76 -10.55
C HIS A 69 5.21 -29.77 -10.44
N GLY A 70 4.05 -29.30 -9.99
CA GLY A 70 2.86 -30.14 -9.84
C GLY A 70 1.84 -29.92 -10.95
N ASP A 71 1.45 -30.97 -11.66
CA ASP A 71 0.27 -30.97 -12.52
C ASP A 71 -0.97 -31.30 -11.68
N VAL A 72 -1.98 -30.42 -11.75
CA VAL A 72 -3.26 -30.62 -11.06
C VAL A 72 -4.27 -31.31 -11.96
N SER A 73 -5.12 -32.14 -11.34
CA SER A 73 -6.24 -32.79 -12.03
C SER A 73 -7.28 -31.78 -12.53
N ARG A 74 -8.07 -32.15 -13.55
CA ARG A 74 -9.00 -31.24 -14.24
C ARG A 74 -10.14 -30.71 -13.38
N ASP A 75 -10.47 -31.40 -12.28
CA ASP A 75 -11.48 -31.02 -11.31
C ASP A 75 -11.01 -29.91 -10.36
N VAL A 76 -9.70 -29.67 -10.29
CA VAL A 76 -9.11 -28.54 -9.57
C VAL A 76 -9.21 -27.29 -10.45
N LYS A 77 -9.56 -26.16 -9.85
CA LYS A 77 -9.60 -24.84 -10.51
C LYS A 77 -8.39 -24.03 -10.03
N PRO A 78 -7.19 -24.22 -10.61
CA PRO A 78 -5.96 -23.60 -10.10
C PRO A 78 -5.90 -22.09 -10.35
N TYR A 79 -6.75 -21.56 -11.23
CA TYR A 79 -6.73 -20.15 -11.61
C TYR A 79 -8.06 -19.47 -11.35
N LYS A 80 -7.98 -18.25 -10.82
CA LYS A 80 -9.05 -17.25 -10.81
C LYS A 80 -8.87 -16.36 -12.04
N VAL A 81 -9.91 -16.23 -12.86
CA VAL A 81 -9.90 -15.40 -14.06
C VAL A 81 -10.92 -14.27 -13.91
N ASN A 82 -10.48 -13.02 -14.03
CA ASN A 82 -11.34 -11.84 -14.02
C ASN A 82 -11.25 -11.13 -15.37
N LEU A 83 -12.39 -10.64 -15.88
CA LEU A 83 -12.47 -9.90 -17.14
C LEU A 83 -13.10 -8.53 -16.88
N ILE A 84 -12.44 -7.48 -17.32
CA ILE A 84 -12.97 -6.10 -17.33
C ILE A 84 -13.26 -5.75 -18.78
N TYR A 85 -14.53 -5.57 -19.12
CA TYR A 85 -14.97 -5.20 -20.47
C TYR A 85 -16.29 -4.40 -20.42
N PRO A 86 -16.38 -3.24 -21.11
CA PRO A 86 -15.28 -2.53 -21.75
C PRO A 86 -14.32 -1.91 -20.72
N ALA A 87 -13.02 -2.05 -20.96
CA ALA A 87 -11.97 -1.46 -20.14
C ALA A 87 -11.71 0.00 -20.54
N THR A 88 -11.46 0.85 -19.54
CA THR A 88 -11.01 2.24 -19.75
C THR A 88 -9.50 2.32 -19.62
N GLU A 89 -8.89 3.42 -20.04
CA GLU A 89 -7.46 3.70 -19.82
C GLU A 89 -7.07 3.62 -18.33
N ARG A 90 -7.99 3.98 -17.42
CA ARG A 90 -7.77 3.83 -15.97
C ARG A 90 -7.63 2.35 -15.56
N HIS A 91 -8.45 1.46 -16.13
CA HIS A 91 -8.32 0.02 -15.90
C HIS A 91 -7.00 -0.52 -16.48
N VAL A 92 -6.65 -0.11 -17.69
CA VAL A 92 -5.38 -0.53 -18.33
C VAL A 92 -4.18 -0.12 -17.48
N ARG A 93 -4.11 1.16 -17.08
CA ARG A 93 -3.01 1.68 -16.24
C ARG A 93 -2.93 0.97 -14.89
N LYS A 94 -4.07 0.70 -14.24
CA LYS A 94 -4.11 -0.02 -12.94
C LYS A 94 -3.49 -1.42 -13.02
N HIS A 95 -3.63 -2.09 -14.15
CA HIS A 95 -3.14 -3.46 -14.35
C HIS A 95 -1.84 -3.52 -15.17
N THR A 96 -1.27 -2.38 -15.56
CA THR A 96 0.05 -2.29 -16.21
C THR A 96 1.14 -2.33 -15.15
N ASP A 97 2.12 -3.21 -15.34
CA ASP A 97 3.31 -3.25 -14.52
C ASP A 97 4.18 -2.00 -14.75
N GLN A 98 4.98 -1.65 -13.76
CA GLN A 98 5.87 -0.50 -13.85
C GLN A 98 7.20 -0.80 -13.19
N ASN A 99 8.25 -0.14 -13.66
CA ASN A 99 9.54 -0.22 -13.00
C ASN A 99 9.55 0.62 -11.73
N PHE A 100 10.34 0.15 -10.77
CA PHE A 100 10.55 0.79 -9.49
C PHE A 100 12.04 1.04 -9.28
N HIS A 101 12.35 2.18 -8.65
CA HIS A 101 13.72 2.63 -8.43
C HIS A 101 13.89 3.01 -6.97
N MET A 102 15.03 2.64 -6.38
CA MET A 102 15.41 3.10 -5.06
C MET A 102 16.02 4.50 -5.16
N VAL A 103 15.51 5.43 -4.37
CA VAL A 103 16.07 6.76 -4.18
C VAL A 103 16.71 6.81 -2.80
N VAL A 104 17.90 7.38 -2.72
CA VAL A 104 18.59 7.70 -1.46
C VAL A 104 18.62 9.23 -1.33
N GLU A 105 17.60 9.79 -0.68
CA GLU A 105 17.38 11.23 -0.64
C GLU A 105 18.10 11.88 0.55
N THR A 106 19.15 12.64 0.25
CA THR A 106 19.82 13.49 1.24
C THR A 106 18.97 14.71 1.61
N LYS A 107 19.31 15.39 2.71
CA LYS A 107 18.73 16.70 3.06
C LYS A 107 18.77 17.69 1.90
N GLU A 108 19.86 17.70 1.13
CA GLU A 108 20.01 18.61 0.01
C GLU A 108 19.09 18.24 -1.17
N ALA A 109 18.99 16.95 -1.48
CA ALA A 109 18.06 16.45 -2.50
C ALA A 109 16.60 16.78 -2.13
N TYR A 110 16.21 16.55 -0.86
CA TYR A 110 14.89 16.95 -0.36
C TYR A 110 14.62 18.43 -0.61
N ARG A 111 15.55 19.31 -0.17
CA ARG A 111 15.40 20.76 -0.31
C ARG A 111 15.28 21.22 -1.76
N LYS A 112 16.05 20.61 -2.67
CA LYS A 112 16.15 21.04 -4.07
C LYS A 112 15.07 20.43 -4.98
N ILE A 113 14.52 19.27 -4.61
CA ILE A 113 13.67 18.46 -5.49
C ILE A 113 12.32 18.21 -4.84
N THR A 114 12.31 17.44 -3.76
CA THR A 114 11.07 16.90 -3.17
C THR A 114 10.26 17.98 -2.48
N LYS A 115 10.89 18.89 -1.74
CA LYS A 115 10.18 20.00 -1.10
C LYS A 115 9.49 20.92 -2.12
N PRO A 116 10.18 21.42 -3.18
CA PRO A 116 9.51 22.16 -4.25
C PRO A 116 8.38 21.36 -4.90
N PHE A 117 8.55 20.06 -5.10
CA PHE A 117 7.47 19.20 -5.60
C PHE A 117 6.26 19.21 -4.66
N ILE A 118 6.45 18.98 -3.35
CA ILE A 118 5.39 19.00 -2.33
C ILE A 118 4.69 20.36 -2.28
N ASP A 119 5.47 21.45 -2.30
CA ASP A 119 4.94 22.82 -2.21
C ASP A 119 4.05 23.18 -3.42
N ASN A 120 4.26 22.51 -4.57
CA ASN A 120 3.46 22.68 -5.79
C ASN A 120 2.26 21.70 -5.89
N ILE A 121 2.04 20.83 -4.90
CA ILE A 121 0.87 19.96 -4.89
C ILE A 121 -0.37 20.81 -4.60
N PRO A 122 -1.37 20.85 -5.49
CA PRO A 122 -2.59 21.60 -5.25
C PRO A 122 -3.31 21.11 -4.00
N VAL A 123 -3.87 22.04 -3.22
CA VAL A 123 -4.56 21.72 -1.95
C VAL A 123 -5.79 20.86 -2.20
N GLU A 124 -6.44 21.02 -3.35
CA GLU A 124 -7.61 20.24 -3.75
C GLU A 124 -7.34 18.72 -3.76
N ASN A 125 -6.08 18.29 -3.97
CA ASN A 125 -5.70 16.87 -3.96
C ASN A 125 -5.83 16.22 -2.58
N ILE A 126 -5.89 17.01 -1.51
CA ILE A 126 -6.02 16.54 -0.13
C ILE A 126 -7.30 17.05 0.55
N GLU A 127 -8.22 17.66 -0.19
CA GLU A 127 -9.47 18.21 0.35
C GLU A 127 -10.31 17.14 1.08
N TRP A 128 -10.28 15.90 0.61
CA TRP A 128 -10.96 14.78 1.27
C TRP A 128 -10.47 14.55 2.71
N VAL A 129 -9.18 14.81 2.98
CA VAL A 129 -8.61 14.73 4.34
C VAL A 129 -9.22 15.83 5.21
N TYR A 130 -9.33 17.04 4.67
CA TYR A 130 -9.92 18.18 5.39
C TYR A 130 -11.40 17.98 5.62
N ASN A 131 -12.13 17.34 4.70
CA ASN A 131 -13.53 16.99 4.92
C ASN A 131 -13.72 16.01 6.09
N ILE A 132 -12.77 15.09 6.32
CA ILE A 132 -12.79 14.22 7.51
C ILE A 132 -12.51 15.04 8.78
N LEU A 133 -11.44 15.85 8.76
CA LEU A 133 -11.03 16.66 9.91
C LEU A 133 -12.04 17.76 10.29
N ASP A 134 -12.84 18.23 9.33
CA ASP A 134 -13.90 19.22 9.50
C ASP A 134 -15.29 18.57 9.68
N HIS A 135 -15.35 17.24 9.85
CA HIS A 135 -16.57 16.44 10.03
C HIS A 135 -17.63 16.60 8.92
N LYS A 136 -17.20 16.93 7.70
CA LYS A 136 -18.03 17.02 6.49
C LYS A 136 -18.23 15.66 5.82
N SER A 137 -17.35 14.70 6.06
CA SER A 137 -17.42 13.35 5.49
C SER A 137 -16.83 12.29 6.42
N GLU A 138 -17.35 11.07 6.37
CA GLU A 138 -16.88 9.90 7.15
C GLU A 138 -16.89 10.07 8.67
N THR A 139 -17.63 11.06 9.18
CA THR A 139 -17.75 11.39 10.60
C THR A 139 -18.19 10.17 11.42
N GLU A 140 -19.10 9.36 10.89
CA GLU A 140 -19.60 8.13 11.50
C GLU A 140 -18.55 7.01 11.59
N ARG A 141 -17.47 7.08 10.81
CA ARG A 141 -16.38 6.09 10.80
C ARG A 141 -15.27 6.43 11.80
N ILE A 142 -15.29 7.63 12.38
CA ILE A 142 -14.31 8.05 13.38
C ILE A 142 -14.48 7.19 14.64
N ILE A 143 -13.42 6.48 15.01
CA ILE A 143 -13.41 5.60 16.20
C ILE A 143 -12.76 6.27 17.42
N TYR A 144 -11.97 7.32 17.22
CA TYR A 144 -11.42 8.16 18.28
C TYR A 144 -11.02 9.52 17.71
N GLU A 145 -11.11 10.56 18.51
CA GLU A 145 -10.63 11.90 18.16
C GLU A 145 -10.12 12.64 19.41
N ASP A 146 -8.93 13.23 19.28
CA ASP A 146 -8.44 14.29 20.15
C ASP A 146 -8.51 15.59 19.35
N THR A 147 -9.35 16.54 19.76
CA THR A 147 -9.65 17.76 18.99
C THR A 147 -8.59 18.86 19.13
N HIS A 148 -7.49 18.61 19.85
CA HIS A 148 -6.45 19.61 20.02
C HIS A 148 -5.79 19.94 18.66
N HIS A 149 -5.80 21.21 18.26
CA HIS A 149 -5.33 21.65 16.94
C HIS A 149 -3.90 21.24 16.56
N ARG A 150 -2.96 21.28 17.52
CA ARG A 150 -1.54 20.89 17.32
C ARG A 150 -1.17 19.48 17.75
N ASN A 151 -1.85 18.91 18.74
CA ASN A 151 -1.47 17.62 19.35
C ASN A 151 -2.54 16.53 19.20
N GLY A 152 -3.64 16.87 18.55
CA GLY A 152 -4.78 16.00 18.34
C GLY A 152 -4.79 15.36 16.95
N PHE A 153 -5.65 14.38 16.80
CA PHE A 153 -5.80 13.57 15.60
C PHE A 153 -7.15 12.86 15.59
N VAL A 154 -7.58 12.46 14.40
CA VAL A 154 -8.70 11.55 14.16
C VAL A 154 -8.16 10.16 13.88
N LEU A 155 -8.73 9.12 14.50
CA LEU A 155 -8.49 7.72 14.18
C LEU A 155 -9.72 7.12 13.51
N LEU A 156 -9.54 6.49 12.36
CA LEU A 156 -10.60 5.84 11.60
C LEU A 156 -10.12 4.60 10.82
N PRO A 157 -11.01 3.63 10.53
CA PRO A 157 -10.71 2.53 9.61
C PRO A 157 -10.33 3.01 8.20
N ASP A 158 -9.27 2.45 7.62
CA ASP A 158 -8.93 2.65 6.21
C ASP A 158 -9.99 1.99 5.32
N PHE A 159 -10.25 2.53 4.13
CA PHE A 159 -11.23 1.97 3.19
C PHE A 159 -10.91 0.54 2.75
N LYS A 160 -9.66 0.07 2.92
CA LYS A 160 -9.24 -1.31 2.63
C LYS A 160 -9.71 -2.31 3.68
N TRP A 161 -10.09 -1.87 4.88
CA TRP A 161 -10.61 -2.76 5.92
C TRP A 161 -12.14 -2.65 5.96
N SER A 162 -12.80 -3.52 5.19
CA SER A 162 -14.25 -3.50 4.99
C SER A 162 -15.03 -4.47 5.91
N ASP A 163 -14.33 -5.40 6.57
CA ASP A 163 -14.94 -6.43 7.40
C ASP A 163 -14.31 -6.43 8.79
N PRO A 164 -14.94 -5.77 9.77
CA PRO A 164 -14.43 -5.69 11.14
C PRO A 164 -14.27 -7.05 11.84
N SER A 165 -14.92 -8.11 11.35
CA SER A 165 -14.75 -9.46 11.90
C SER A 165 -13.39 -10.08 11.52
N LYS A 166 -12.77 -9.62 10.44
CA LYS A 166 -11.46 -10.09 9.97
C LYS A 166 -10.33 -9.25 10.56
N LEU A 167 -10.06 -9.46 11.85
CA LEU A 167 -9.04 -8.73 12.61
C LEU A 167 -7.64 -8.82 12.00
N GLU A 168 -7.32 -9.94 11.33
CA GLU A 168 -6.03 -10.12 10.66
C GLU A 168 -5.81 -9.18 9.47
N SER A 169 -6.91 -8.59 8.97
CA SER A 169 -6.91 -7.57 7.91
C SER A 169 -7.10 -6.15 8.43
N LEU A 170 -7.13 -5.97 9.76
CA LEU A 170 -7.34 -4.67 10.40
C LEU A 170 -6.39 -3.63 9.84
N TYR A 171 -6.95 -2.48 9.48
CA TYR A 171 -6.22 -1.33 8.99
C TYR A 171 -6.95 -0.03 9.36
N CYS A 172 -6.29 0.82 10.14
CA CYS A 172 -6.73 2.15 10.50
C CYS A 172 -5.67 3.22 10.16
N LEU A 173 -6.11 4.47 10.07
CA LEU A 173 -5.28 5.65 9.91
C LEU A 173 -5.53 6.61 11.07
N ALA A 174 -4.45 7.15 11.63
CA ALA A 174 -4.49 8.34 12.48
C ALA A 174 -4.10 9.56 11.64
N ILE A 175 -4.99 10.53 11.49
CA ILE A 175 -4.80 11.75 10.69
C ILE A 175 -4.71 12.93 11.65
N VAL A 176 -3.59 13.66 11.63
CA VAL A 176 -3.34 14.77 12.58
C VAL A 176 -4.21 15.99 12.24
N HIS A 177 -4.61 16.78 13.23
CA HIS A 177 -5.31 18.05 12.95
C HIS A 177 -4.37 19.14 12.39
N ASP A 178 -3.09 19.10 12.72
CA ASP A 178 -2.12 20.10 12.27
C ASP A 178 -1.86 20.00 10.77
N ARG A 179 -2.51 20.87 10.00
CA ARG A 179 -2.44 20.93 8.53
C ARG A 179 -1.06 21.33 8.00
N SER A 180 -0.16 21.83 8.86
CA SER A 180 1.21 22.20 8.45
C SER A 180 2.14 20.99 8.29
N LEU A 181 1.79 19.85 8.88
CA LEU A 181 2.59 18.63 8.80
C LEU A 181 2.26 17.86 7.52
N ARG A 182 3.18 17.85 6.55
CA ARG A 182 3.01 17.22 5.24
C ARG A 182 3.55 15.79 5.21
N SER A 183 4.68 15.55 5.88
CA SER A 183 5.35 14.24 5.87
C SER A 183 6.30 14.04 7.06
N LEU A 184 7.00 12.90 7.06
CA LEU A 184 8.08 12.57 7.98
C LEU A 184 9.14 13.69 8.09
N ARG A 185 9.41 14.42 7.01
CA ARG A 185 10.42 15.50 6.97
C ARG A 185 10.07 16.73 7.83
N ASP A 186 8.79 16.92 8.15
CA ASP A 186 8.33 18.05 8.98
C ASP A 186 8.38 17.73 10.48
N LEU A 187 8.54 16.46 10.83
CA LEU A 187 8.60 16.04 12.21
C LEU A 187 9.90 16.47 12.90
N THR A 188 9.74 16.85 14.15
CA THR A 188 10.80 17.31 15.05
C THR A 188 10.53 16.84 16.48
N GLY A 189 11.47 17.07 17.40
CA GLY A 189 11.29 16.78 18.82
C GLY A 189 10.07 17.46 19.45
N SER A 190 9.59 18.61 18.94
CA SER A 190 8.38 19.26 19.45
C SER A 190 7.11 18.44 19.21
N HIS A 191 7.14 17.49 18.27
CA HIS A 191 6.00 16.64 17.92
C HIS A 191 5.97 15.34 18.72
N LEU A 192 6.91 15.10 19.63
CA LEU A 192 6.95 13.88 20.45
C LEU A 192 5.66 13.66 21.26
N LYS A 193 5.04 14.74 21.75
CA LYS A 193 3.76 14.66 22.47
C LYS A 193 2.64 14.13 21.57
N LEU A 194 2.48 14.70 20.37
CA LEU A 194 1.53 14.26 19.35
C LEU A 194 1.76 12.79 18.99
N LEU A 195 3.00 12.40 18.64
CA LEU A 195 3.31 11.03 18.21
C LEU A 195 3.05 9.98 19.31
N ARG A 196 3.38 10.30 20.57
CA ARG A 196 3.09 9.43 21.72
C ARG A 196 1.58 9.35 22.01
N SER A 197 0.85 10.45 21.83
CA SER A 197 -0.62 10.47 21.95
C SER A 197 -1.26 9.57 20.90
N ILE A 198 -0.87 9.73 19.63
CA ILE A 198 -1.30 8.88 18.51
C ILE A 198 -1.08 7.40 18.84
N ARG A 199 0.13 7.04 19.27
CA ARG A 199 0.45 5.67 19.65
C ARG A 199 -0.46 5.15 20.77
N ASN A 200 -0.45 5.82 21.92
CA ASN A 200 -1.07 5.30 23.14
C ASN A 200 -2.59 5.19 22.98
N ALA A 201 -3.23 6.27 22.53
CA ALA A 201 -4.68 6.31 22.38
C ALA A 201 -5.17 5.35 21.29
N SER A 202 -4.44 5.23 20.16
CA SER A 202 -4.86 4.30 19.11
C SER A 202 -4.75 2.85 19.55
N LEU A 203 -3.66 2.45 20.23
CA LEU A 203 -3.53 1.08 20.74
C LEU A 203 -4.62 0.75 21.77
N GLU A 204 -4.93 1.69 22.67
CA GLU A 204 -6.01 1.53 23.63
C GLU A 204 -7.37 1.38 22.94
N VAL A 205 -7.70 2.29 22.01
CA VAL A 205 -8.97 2.26 21.26
C VAL A 205 -9.11 0.97 20.46
N LEU A 206 -8.06 0.53 19.78
CA LEU A 206 -8.08 -0.70 18.99
C LEU A 206 -8.25 -1.94 19.87
N ASN A 207 -7.61 -1.96 21.04
CA ASN A 207 -7.77 -3.03 22.01
C ASN A 207 -9.19 -3.07 22.60
N VAL A 208 -9.70 -1.94 23.07
CA VAL A 208 -11.02 -1.86 23.71
C VAL A 208 -12.15 -2.12 22.71
N LYS A 209 -12.09 -1.57 21.50
CA LYS A 209 -13.17 -1.69 20.51
C LYS A 209 -13.15 -3.00 19.74
N PHE A 210 -11.98 -3.56 19.44
CA PHE A 210 -11.85 -4.70 18.53
C PHE A 210 -11.17 -5.93 19.17
N GLY A 211 -10.71 -5.83 20.41
CA GLY A 211 -10.06 -6.94 21.11
C GLY A 211 -8.68 -7.31 20.55
N VAL A 212 -8.05 -6.44 19.77
CA VAL A 212 -6.73 -6.71 19.19
C VAL A 212 -5.65 -6.38 20.19
N ASP A 213 -4.74 -7.32 20.43
CA ASP A 213 -3.60 -7.10 21.31
C ASP A 213 -2.66 -6.03 20.73
N PRO A 214 -2.17 -5.06 21.52
CA PRO A 214 -1.24 -4.03 21.03
C PRO A 214 0.00 -4.60 20.32
N SER A 215 0.51 -5.76 20.74
CA SER A 215 1.66 -6.44 20.10
C SER A 215 1.34 -6.98 18.70
N SER A 216 0.06 -7.13 18.36
CA SER A 216 -0.40 -7.53 17.03
C SER A 216 -0.57 -6.36 16.06
N ILE A 217 -0.26 -5.12 16.49
CA ILE A 217 -0.39 -3.91 15.68
C ILE A 217 0.98 -3.39 15.23
N ARG A 218 1.15 -3.30 13.91
CA ARG A 218 2.26 -2.57 13.29
C ARG A 218 1.87 -1.10 13.10
N MET A 219 2.67 -0.19 13.63
CA MET A 219 2.47 1.26 13.57
C MET A 219 3.56 1.90 12.72
N TYR A 220 3.21 2.64 11.68
CA TYR A 220 4.21 3.19 10.74
C TYR A 220 3.70 4.40 9.97
N LEU A 221 4.63 5.18 9.43
CA LEU A 221 4.39 6.24 8.46
C LEU A 221 4.89 5.79 7.09
N HIS A 222 4.32 6.34 6.01
CA HIS A 222 4.88 6.17 4.67
C HIS A 222 5.84 7.32 4.32
N TYR A 223 6.95 6.96 3.68
CA TYR A 223 7.84 7.89 3.02
C TYR A 223 8.26 7.34 1.64
N GLN A 224 7.87 7.93 0.51
CA GLN A 224 6.92 9.05 0.40
C GLN A 224 5.48 8.62 0.75
N PRO A 225 4.66 9.50 1.35
CA PRO A 225 3.26 9.20 1.62
C PRO A 225 2.42 9.24 0.34
N THR A 226 1.25 8.59 0.38
CA THR A 226 0.31 8.61 -0.78
C THR A 226 -0.33 9.99 -0.96
N TYR A 227 -0.41 10.78 0.12
CA TYR A 227 -0.86 12.17 0.14
C TYR A 227 -0.10 12.93 1.22
N TYR A 228 0.17 14.21 0.99
CA TYR A 228 1.02 15.03 1.86
C TYR A 228 0.19 15.76 2.93
N HIS A 229 -0.34 14.96 3.85
CA HIS A 229 -0.86 15.38 5.15
C HIS A 229 -0.48 14.28 6.13
N LEU A 230 0.20 14.61 7.22
CA LEU A 230 0.80 13.61 8.10
C LEU A 230 -0.26 12.63 8.64
N HIS A 231 0.00 11.35 8.45
CA HIS A 231 -0.84 10.28 8.96
C HIS A 231 0.01 9.09 9.40
N VAL A 232 -0.52 8.33 10.35
CA VAL A 232 0.09 7.10 10.87
C VAL A 232 -0.82 5.93 10.57
N HIS A 233 -0.24 4.87 10.02
CA HIS A 233 -0.90 3.62 9.73
C HIS A 233 -0.86 2.70 10.94
N PHE A 234 -2.00 2.07 11.23
CA PHE A 234 -2.14 1.00 12.22
C PHE A 234 -2.69 -0.22 11.49
N SER A 235 -1.89 -1.27 11.32
CA SER A 235 -2.34 -2.49 10.66
C SER A 235 -2.00 -3.71 11.48
N HIS A 236 -2.83 -4.75 11.42
CA HIS A 236 -2.46 -6.04 12.01
C HIS A 236 -1.14 -6.56 11.43
N VAL A 237 -0.29 -7.21 12.21
CA VAL A 237 1.04 -7.68 11.77
C VAL A 237 0.98 -8.68 10.60
N LYS A 238 -0.13 -9.42 10.45
CA LYS A 238 -0.40 -10.31 9.30
C LYS A 238 -0.74 -9.58 8.00
N MET A 239 -1.07 -8.30 8.06
CA MET A 239 -1.31 -7.46 6.90
C MET A 239 0.05 -6.94 6.37
N ASN A 240 0.35 -7.21 5.09
CA ASN A 240 1.65 -6.91 4.49
C ASN A 240 1.61 -5.78 3.44
N GLN A 241 0.43 -5.24 3.13
CA GLN A 241 0.28 -4.23 2.09
C GLN A 241 0.83 -2.87 2.54
N GLY A 242 1.88 -2.41 1.87
CA GLY A 242 2.48 -1.09 2.14
C GLY A 242 3.39 -1.06 3.36
N THR A 243 3.79 -2.22 3.88
CA THR A 243 4.68 -2.34 5.06
C THR A 243 6.13 -2.62 4.68
N PHE A 244 6.47 -2.51 3.40
CA PHE A 244 7.80 -2.81 2.87
C PHE A 244 8.83 -1.76 3.29
N SER A 245 10.07 -2.20 3.53
CA SER A 245 11.24 -1.32 3.65
C SER A 245 11.40 -0.48 2.37
N GLY A 246 11.85 0.77 2.52
CA GLY A 246 11.79 1.74 1.42
C GLY A 246 10.40 2.34 1.20
N LYS A 247 9.48 2.13 2.15
CA LYS A 247 8.19 2.83 2.22
C LYS A 247 7.75 3.06 3.67
N ALA A 248 7.65 2.00 4.47
CA ALA A 248 7.21 2.11 5.86
C ALA A 248 8.37 2.48 6.79
N VAL A 249 8.14 3.47 7.67
CA VAL A 249 9.04 3.86 8.76
C VAL A 249 8.28 3.68 10.07
N LEU A 250 8.75 2.82 10.97
CA LEU A 250 8.01 2.45 12.17
C LEU A 250 7.86 3.64 13.13
N LEU A 251 6.68 3.78 13.73
CA LEU A 251 6.38 4.90 14.63
C LEU A 251 7.31 4.94 15.85
N GLU A 252 7.64 3.78 16.42
CA GLU A 252 8.57 3.69 17.56
C GLU A 252 9.97 4.20 17.18
N ASP A 253 10.46 3.84 16.00
CA ASP A 253 11.75 4.33 15.49
C ASP A 253 11.70 5.85 15.27
N VAL A 254 10.59 6.38 14.75
CA VAL A 254 10.38 7.82 14.59
C VAL A 254 10.43 8.54 15.93
N ILE A 255 9.72 8.04 16.93
CA ILE A 255 9.69 8.61 18.28
C ILE A 255 11.10 8.55 18.90
N TYR A 256 11.79 7.41 18.79
CA TYR A 256 13.13 7.25 19.31
C TYR A 256 14.10 8.25 18.65
N ASN A 257 14.14 8.28 17.32
CA ASN A 257 15.03 9.13 16.54
C ASN A 257 14.86 10.62 16.90
N LEU A 258 13.62 11.08 17.05
CA LEU A 258 13.31 12.45 17.44
C LEU A 258 13.62 12.75 18.92
N SER A 259 13.52 11.75 19.79
CA SER A 259 13.89 11.91 21.20
C SER A 259 15.39 12.08 21.41
N VAL A 260 16.20 11.45 20.55
CA VAL A 260 17.67 11.55 20.57
C VAL A 260 18.14 12.80 19.81
N ASN A 261 17.52 13.10 18.68
CA ASN A 261 17.84 14.27 17.85
C ASN A 261 16.56 14.92 17.33
N SER A 262 16.22 16.08 17.90
CA SER A 262 15.02 16.83 17.53
C SER A 262 14.90 17.13 16.04
N ASP A 263 16.02 17.27 15.32
CA ASP A 263 16.03 17.55 13.88
C ASP A 263 16.46 16.33 13.04
N HIS A 264 16.32 15.10 13.57
CA HIS A 264 16.73 13.88 12.89
C HIS A 264 16.21 13.81 11.46
N TYR A 265 14.89 13.91 11.26
CA TYR A 265 14.28 13.75 9.93
C TYR A 265 14.50 14.95 9.00
N LYS A 266 14.84 16.13 9.53
CA LYS A 266 15.29 17.25 8.69
C LYS A 266 16.66 17.00 8.08
N ASN A 267 17.51 16.21 8.74
CA ASN A 267 18.91 16.04 8.37
C ASN A 267 19.25 14.65 7.81
N ALA A 268 18.47 13.63 8.15
CA ALA A 268 18.71 12.25 7.75
C ALA A 268 18.67 12.07 6.22
N THR A 269 19.46 11.13 5.73
CA THR A 269 19.27 10.57 4.39
C THR A 269 18.18 9.51 4.48
N LEU A 270 17.16 9.61 3.62
CA LEU A 270 16.01 8.71 3.62
C LEU A 270 15.94 7.91 2.32
N SER A 271 15.85 6.59 2.45
CA SER A 271 15.74 5.69 1.31
C SER A 271 14.29 5.29 1.05
N PHE A 272 13.81 5.44 -0.18
CA PHE A 272 12.45 5.07 -0.56
C PHE A 272 12.33 4.61 -2.01
N VAL A 273 11.23 3.91 -2.31
CA VAL A 273 10.92 3.43 -3.65
C VAL A 273 10.08 4.46 -4.41
N VAL A 274 10.51 4.82 -5.63
CA VAL A 274 9.70 5.55 -6.61
C VAL A 274 9.29 4.64 -7.76
N GLY A 275 8.07 4.78 -8.27
CA GLY A 275 7.61 4.05 -9.45
C GLY A 275 7.38 5.00 -10.61
N GLU A 276 7.75 4.57 -11.81
CA GLU A 276 7.71 5.43 -13.02
C GLU A 276 6.31 5.94 -13.36
N MET A 277 5.27 5.19 -12.99
CA MET A 277 3.88 5.55 -13.25
C MET A 277 3.20 6.16 -12.03
N GLN A 278 3.28 5.49 -10.87
CA GLN A 278 2.56 5.92 -9.66
C GLN A 278 3.15 7.20 -9.06
N HIS A 279 4.46 7.43 -9.23
CA HIS A 279 5.18 8.60 -8.74
C HIS A 279 5.76 9.41 -9.89
N LYS A 280 5.15 9.36 -11.09
CA LYS A 280 5.70 9.89 -12.34
C LYS A 280 6.39 11.25 -12.21
N GLN A 281 5.70 12.23 -11.65
CA GLN A 281 6.23 13.60 -11.51
C GLN A 281 7.50 13.64 -10.64
N LEU A 282 7.47 12.99 -9.48
CA LEU A 282 8.63 12.96 -8.58
C LEU A 282 9.77 12.10 -9.15
N PHE A 283 9.45 10.99 -9.82
CA PHE A 283 10.41 10.15 -10.52
C PHE A 283 11.16 10.94 -11.61
N GLU A 284 10.44 11.68 -12.45
CA GLU A 284 11.02 12.50 -13.53
C GLU A 284 11.98 13.54 -12.96
N LEU A 285 11.62 14.20 -11.86
CA LEU A 285 12.49 15.17 -11.19
C LEU A 285 13.79 14.53 -10.65
N PHE A 286 13.72 13.34 -10.06
CA PHE A 286 14.91 12.63 -9.59
C PHE A 286 15.82 12.21 -10.75
N ARG A 287 15.23 11.73 -11.85
CA ARG A 287 15.95 11.34 -13.07
C ARG A 287 16.65 12.53 -13.72
N GLU A 288 15.98 13.67 -13.84
CA GLU A 288 16.55 14.91 -14.40
C GLU A 288 17.72 15.45 -13.58
N LYS A 289 17.76 15.15 -12.28
CA LYS A 289 18.86 15.54 -11.38
C LYS A 289 19.91 14.44 -11.20
N HIS A 290 19.84 13.37 -11.98
CA HIS A 290 20.78 12.24 -11.96
C HIS A 290 20.92 11.60 -10.56
N ILE A 291 19.83 11.56 -9.79
CA ILE A 291 19.77 10.80 -8.52
C ILE A 291 19.42 9.33 -8.79
N ILE A 292 18.70 9.09 -9.88
CA ILE A 292 18.37 7.79 -10.46
C ILE A 292 18.61 7.83 -11.96
#